data_AF-A0A6P6LU82-F1
#
_entry.id   AF-A0A6P6LU82-F1
#
_cell.length_a   1.000
_cell.length_b   1.000
_cell.length_c   1.000
_cell.angle_alpha   90.00
_cell.angle_beta   90.00
_cell.angle_gamma   90.00
#
_symmetry.space_group_name_H-M   'P 1'
#
loop_
_entity.id
_entity.type
_entity.pdbx_description
1 polymer ?
#
loop_
_entity_poly.entity_id
_entity_poly.type
_entity_poly.pdbx_seq_one_letter_code
_entity_poly.pdbx_strand_id
1 'polypeptide(L)'
;MDLEECVQITDGTLIQLSIHCPRLQVLSLSHCELLTDDGIRQLGSGPCAHDRLEVIELDNCPLITDASLEHLKICHRLDRIELYDCQQITRAGIKRLRTHLPNIKVHAYFAPVTPPPSVGGSRQRFCRCSVCFVTPFCTSLPVKEIVHPK
;
A
#
# COMPACT_ATOMS: atom_id res chain seq x y z
N MET A 1 5.28 4.64 14.79
CA MET A 1 4.10 4.15 15.51
C MET A 1 3.60 2.98 14.72
N ASP A 2 3.55 1.82 15.36
CA ASP A 2 3.15 0.58 14.73
C ASP A 2 1.75 0.22 15.22
N LEU A 3 0.81 0.13 14.28
CA LEU A 3 -0.59 -0.22 14.48
C LEU A 3 -1.00 -1.33 13.51
N GLU A 4 -0.04 -2.11 13.04
CA GLU A 4 -0.28 -3.27 12.18
C GLU A 4 -1.26 -4.25 12.86
N GLU A 5 -2.12 -4.91 12.06
CA GLU A 5 -3.13 -5.88 12.48
C GLU A 5 -4.17 -5.35 13.49
N CYS A 6 -4.21 -4.05 13.75
CA CYS A 6 -5.21 -3.44 14.60
C CYS A 6 -6.54 -3.26 13.84
N VAL A 7 -7.26 -4.37 13.61
CA VAL A 7 -8.48 -4.45 12.77
C VAL A 7 -9.64 -3.53 13.17
N GLN A 8 -9.61 -2.94 14.37
CA GLN A 8 -10.63 -2.00 14.86
C GLN A 8 -10.26 -0.53 14.58
N ILE A 9 -9.09 -0.27 14.00
CA ILE A 9 -8.69 1.07 13.62
C ILE A 9 -9.51 1.54 12.42
N THR A 10 -10.02 2.76 12.54
CA THR A 10 -10.81 3.43 11.52
C THR A 10 -10.22 4.80 11.21
N ASP A 11 -10.78 5.49 10.23
CA ASP A 11 -10.41 6.87 9.88
C ASP A 11 -10.46 7.82 11.09
N GLY A 12 -11.32 7.53 12.08
CA GLY A 12 -11.37 8.26 13.35
C GLY A 12 -10.03 8.26 14.10
N THR A 13 -9.31 7.13 14.09
CA THR A 13 -7.97 7.04 14.70
C THR A 13 -6.98 7.94 13.95
N LEU A 14 -7.01 7.94 12.61
CA LEU A 14 -6.14 8.79 11.80
C LEU A 14 -6.38 10.28 12.02
N ILE A 15 -7.64 10.69 12.24
CA ILE A 15 -7.98 12.06 12.64
C ILE A 15 -7.33 12.41 13.99
N GLN A 16 -7.41 11.52 14.98
CA GLN A 16 -6.80 11.78 16.29
C GLN A 16 -5.27 11.83 16.20
N LEU A 17 -4.65 10.95 15.41
CA LEU A 17 -3.20 10.98 15.18
C LEU A 17 -2.76 12.26 14.47
N SER A 18 -3.52 12.72 13.47
CA SER A 18 -3.17 13.94 12.74
C SER A 18 -3.16 15.16 13.65
N ILE A 19 -4.09 15.25 14.61
CA ILE A 19 -4.20 16.35 15.58
C ILE A 19 -3.18 16.23 16.71
N HIS A 20 -3.06 15.06 17.32
CA HIS A 20 -2.34 14.88 18.59
C HIS A 20 -0.91 14.37 18.44
N CYS A 21 -0.49 13.94 17.25
CA CYS A 21 0.86 13.44 17.00
C CYS A 21 1.63 14.28 15.97
N PRO A 22 1.94 15.57 16.25
CA PRO A 22 2.60 16.47 15.31
C PRO A 22 4.05 16.09 14.99
N ARG A 23 4.61 15.08 15.67
CA ARG A 23 5.99 14.58 15.48
C ARG A 23 6.04 13.18 14.85
N LEU A 24 4.92 12.69 14.32
CA LEU A 24 4.87 11.37 13.69
C LEU A 24 5.75 11.34 12.44
N GLN A 25 6.67 10.37 12.38
CA GLN A 25 7.58 10.17 11.25
C GLN A 25 7.34 8.84 10.53
N VAL A 26 7.08 7.78 11.31
CA VAL A 26 6.83 6.44 10.79
C VAL A 26 5.45 6.00 11.30
N LEU A 27 4.60 5.54 10.40
CA LEU A 27 3.28 5.02 10.72
C LEU A 27 3.02 3.72 9.95
N SER A 28 2.86 2.61 10.67
CA SER A 28 2.36 1.36 10.09
C SER A 28 0.89 1.17 10.41
N LEU A 29 0.11 0.89 9.37
CA LEU A 29 -1.32 0.62 9.39
C LEU A 29 -1.63 -0.63 8.56
N SER A 30 -0.63 -1.50 8.33
CA SER A 30 -0.82 -2.72 7.56
C SER A 30 -1.91 -3.58 8.20
N HIS A 31 -2.70 -4.26 7.37
CA HIS A 31 -3.86 -5.06 7.79
C HIS A 31 -4.99 -4.28 8.53
N CYS A 32 -5.01 -2.95 8.46
CA CYS A 32 -6.13 -2.15 8.98
C CYS A 32 -7.26 -2.04 7.95
N GLU A 33 -8.08 -3.08 7.84
CA GLU A 33 -9.05 -3.26 6.75
C GLU A 33 -10.17 -2.20 6.68
N LEU A 34 -10.44 -1.49 7.78
CA LEU A 34 -11.49 -0.47 7.87
C LEU A 34 -11.03 0.94 7.48
N LEU A 35 -9.75 1.13 7.16
CA LEU A 35 -9.21 2.41 6.74
C LEU A 35 -9.59 2.74 5.31
N THR A 36 -9.98 3.99 5.07
CA THR A 36 -10.36 4.48 3.74
C THR A 36 -9.47 5.65 3.30
N ASP A 37 -9.65 6.07 2.05
CA ASP A 37 -8.99 7.27 1.53
C ASP A 37 -9.29 8.52 2.37
N ASP A 38 -10.43 8.60 3.06
CA ASP A 38 -10.75 9.74 3.92
C ASP A 38 -9.84 9.81 5.15
N GLY A 39 -9.54 8.68 5.76
CA GLY A 39 -8.57 8.62 6.86
C GLY A 39 -7.19 9.13 6.45
N ILE A 40 -6.71 8.69 5.27
CA ILE A 40 -5.42 9.15 4.72
C ILE A 40 -5.47 10.64 4.36
N ARG A 41 -6.59 11.15 3.84
CA ARG A 41 -6.80 12.58 3.60
C ARG A 41 -6.66 13.40 4.89
N GLN A 42 -7.25 12.92 5.99
CA GLN A 42 -7.20 13.59 7.29
C GLN A 42 -5.79 13.54 7.90
N LEU A 43 -5.10 12.40 7.76
CA LEU A 43 -3.69 12.28 8.13
C LEU A 43 -2.83 13.29 7.35
N GLY A 44 -2.99 13.33 6.02
CA GLY A 44 -2.27 14.23 5.12
C GLY A 44 -2.51 15.71 5.45
N SER A 45 -3.68 16.07 5.94
CA SER A 45 -4.03 17.45 6.32
C SER A 45 -3.46 17.86 7.69
N GLY A 46 -2.85 16.94 8.44
CA GLY A 46 -2.31 17.20 9.77
C GLY A 46 -0.93 17.85 9.76
N PRO A 47 -0.52 18.49 10.88
CA PRO A 47 0.80 19.10 11.02
C PRO A 47 1.98 18.11 10.86
N CYS A 48 1.79 16.82 11.16
CA CYS A 48 2.86 15.84 10.98
C CYS A 48 3.14 15.50 9.50
N ALA A 49 2.11 15.55 8.65
CA ALA A 49 2.22 15.12 7.26
C ALA A 49 3.18 15.98 6.45
N HIS A 50 3.08 17.30 6.55
CA HIS A 50 3.86 18.23 5.73
C HIS A 50 5.37 18.15 5.96
N ASP A 51 5.80 18.12 7.23
CA ASP A 51 7.20 18.38 7.59
C ASP A 51 7.92 17.19 8.23
N ARG A 52 7.22 16.07 8.51
CA ARG A 52 7.80 15.00 9.34
C ARG A 52 7.49 13.59 8.93
N LEU A 53 6.34 13.32 8.29
CA LEU A 53 6.01 11.96 7.90
C LEU A 53 7.00 11.48 6.82
N GLU A 54 7.78 10.46 7.16
CA GLU A 54 8.87 9.90 6.36
C GLU A 54 8.51 8.52 5.81
N VAL A 55 7.75 7.72 6.58
CA VAL A 55 7.37 6.36 6.21
C VAL A 55 5.89 6.11 6.52
N ILE A 56 5.17 5.54 5.56
CA ILE A 56 3.82 5.02 5.76
C ILE A 56 3.69 3.61 5.18
N GLU A 57 3.19 2.68 5.98
CA GLU A 57 2.97 1.28 5.59
C GLU A 57 1.46 1.02 5.60
N LEU A 58 0.93 0.61 4.44
CA LEU A 58 -0.51 0.45 4.19
C LEU A 58 -0.80 -0.92 3.58
N ASP A 59 0.04 -1.92 3.84
CA ASP A 59 -0.09 -3.23 3.21
C ASP A 59 -1.41 -3.90 3.59
N ASN A 60 -2.00 -4.64 2.65
CA ASN A 60 -3.26 -5.34 2.85
C ASN A 60 -4.41 -4.43 3.34
N CYS A 61 -4.43 -3.16 2.92
CA CYS A 61 -5.56 -2.24 3.16
C CYS A 61 -6.48 -2.20 1.92
N PRO A 62 -7.57 -3.01 1.86
CA PRO A 62 -8.33 -3.25 0.65
C PRO A 62 -9.13 -2.04 0.15
N LEU A 63 -9.45 -1.09 1.03
CA LEU A 63 -10.26 0.10 0.72
C LEU A 63 -9.43 1.31 0.30
N ILE A 64 -8.09 1.20 0.33
CA ILE A 64 -7.16 2.26 -0.06
C ILE A 64 -6.98 2.27 -1.57
N THR A 65 -7.14 3.43 -2.20
CA THR A 65 -7.09 3.61 -3.65
C THR A 65 -6.05 4.64 -4.07
N ASP A 66 -5.93 4.86 -5.38
CA ASP A 66 -5.13 5.95 -5.95
C ASP A 66 -5.44 7.32 -5.33
N ALA A 67 -6.63 7.55 -4.75
CA ALA A 67 -6.98 8.81 -4.09
C ALA A 67 -6.14 9.05 -2.83
N SER A 68 -5.86 8.03 -2.03
CA SER A 68 -4.91 8.14 -0.90
C SER A 68 -3.55 8.65 -1.34
N LEU A 69 -3.04 8.17 -2.48
CA LEU A 69 -1.75 8.64 -3.02
C LEU A 69 -1.80 10.12 -3.41
N GLU A 70 -2.93 10.62 -3.91
CA GLU A 70 -3.11 12.06 -4.19
C GLU A 70 -3.03 12.88 -2.90
N HIS A 71 -3.59 12.38 -1.79
CA HIS A 71 -3.53 13.04 -0.49
C HIS A 71 -2.15 12.99 0.15
N LEU A 72 -1.30 12.02 -0.17
CA LEU A 72 0.06 11.91 0.38
C LEU A 72 1.10 12.76 -0.37
N LYS A 73 0.75 13.39 -1.51
CA LYS A 73 1.67 14.26 -2.27
C LYS A 73 2.15 15.48 -1.50
N ILE A 74 1.36 15.95 -0.54
CA ILE A 74 1.68 17.09 0.32
C ILE A 74 2.69 16.73 1.43
N CYS A 75 2.95 15.44 1.63
CA CYS A 75 3.92 14.93 2.58
C CYS A 75 5.33 15.01 1.97
N HIS A 76 5.92 16.21 1.92
CA HIS A 76 7.19 16.46 1.21
C HIS A 76 8.39 15.70 1.79
N ARG A 77 8.29 15.19 3.02
CA ARG A 77 9.31 14.38 3.69
C ARG A 77 9.13 12.88 3.49
N LEU A 78 8.07 12.44 2.82
CA LEU A 78 7.77 11.03 2.65
C LEU A 78 8.84 10.38 1.75
N ASP A 79 9.67 9.52 2.35
CA ASP A 79 10.77 8.80 1.70
C ASP A 79 10.37 7.36 1.33
N ARG A 80 9.47 6.73 2.09
CA ARG A 80 9.05 5.35 1.86
C ARG A 80 7.55 5.17 2.01
N ILE A 81 6.96 4.38 1.11
CA ILE A 81 5.59 3.90 1.19
C ILE A 81 5.50 2.42 0.81
N GLU A 82 4.76 1.64 1.60
CA GLU A 82 4.51 0.21 1.38
C GLU A 82 3.01 -0.03 1.09
N LEU A 83 2.73 -0.74 0.00
CA LEU A 83 1.41 -0.91 -0.63
C LEU A 83 1.22 -2.35 -1.16
N TYR A 84 1.84 -3.33 -0.52
CA TYR A 84 1.64 -4.74 -0.84
C TYR A 84 0.16 -5.12 -0.68
N ASP A 85 -0.36 -5.91 -1.61
CA ASP A 85 -1.76 -6.36 -1.64
C ASP A 85 -2.85 -5.26 -1.58
N CYS A 86 -2.50 -4.00 -1.84
CA CYS A 86 -3.45 -2.91 -2.07
C CYS A 86 -4.01 -2.98 -3.50
N GLN A 87 -5.00 -3.84 -3.73
CA GLN A 87 -5.50 -4.18 -5.07
C GLN A 87 -6.09 -3.00 -5.86
N GLN A 88 -6.53 -1.94 -5.18
CA GLN A 88 -7.09 -0.74 -5.83
C GLN A 88 -6.04 0.33 -6.14
N ILE A 89 -4.78 0.12 -5.75
CA ILE A 89 -3.65 0.98 -6.12
C ILE A 89 -3.16 0.60 -7.51
N THR A 90 -3.02 1.58 -8.38
CA THR A 90 -2.58 1.38 -9.75
C THR A 90 -1.16 1.88 -9.99
N ARG A 91 -0.52 1.31 -11.03
CA ARG A 91 0.75 1.83 -11.55
C ARG A 91 0.66 3.30 -11.98
N ALA A 92 -0.51 3.73 -12.45
CA ALA A 92 -0.73 5.13 -12.85
C ALA A 92 -0.74 6.05 -11.61
N GLY A 93 -1.38 5.64 -10.52
CA GLY A 93 -1.35 6.34 -9.24
C GLY A 93 0.05 6.52 -8.69
N ILE A 94 0.82 5.43 -8.62
CA ILE A 94 2.22 5.49 -8.19
C ILE A 94 3.05 6.41 -9.09
N LYS A 95 2.83 6.36 -10.42
CA LYS A 95 3.51 7.27 -11.35
C LYS A 95 3.20 8.73 -11.03
N ARG A 96 1.94 9.08 -10.76
CA ARG A 96 1.53 10.44 -10.36
C ARG A 96 2.08 10.86 -9.00
N LEU A 97 2.23 9.93 -8.05
CA LEU A 97 2.89 10.22 -6.77
C LEU A 97 4.36 10.60 -7.00
N ARG A 98 5.08 9.79 -7.80
CA ARG A 98 6.50 10.03 -8.12
C ARG A 98 6.77 11.31 -8.90
N THR A 99 5.80 11.87 -9.63
CA THR A 99 6.00 13.19 -10.25
C THR A 99 6.11 14.32 -9.21
N HIS A 100 5.54 14.14 -8.02
CA HIS A 100 5.57 15.11 -6.92
C HIS A 100 6.66 14.79 -5.91
N LEU A 101 6.92 13.48 -5.70
CA LEU A 101 7.93 12.96 -4.78
C LEU A 101 8.92 12.08 -5.58
N PRO A 102 9.90 12.67 -6.29
CA PRO A 102 10.74 11.94 -7.23
C PRO A 102 11.66 10.89 -6.58
N ASN A 103 12.00 11.09 -5.30
CA ASN A 103 12.90 10.21 -4.55
C ASN A 103 12.18 9.17 -3.69
N ILE A 104 10.84 9.13 -3.72
CA ILE A 104 10.08 8.21 -2.87
C ILE A 104 10.29 6.74 -3.28
N LYS A 105 10.64 5.92 -2.29
CA LYS A 105 10.72 4.47 -2.38
C LYS A 105 9.32 3.91 -2.24
N VAL A 106 8.84 3.26 -3.29
CA VAL A 106 7.50 2.65 -3.31
C VAL A 106 7.67 1.15 -3.40
N HIS A 107 7.25 0.45 -2.35
CA HIS A 107 7.23 -1.00 -2.28
C HIS A 107 5.80 -1.47 -2.54
N ALA A 108 5.58 -2.13 -3.68
CA ALA A 108 4.27 -2.62 -4.08
C ALA A 108 4.43 -3.85 -4.97
N TYR A 109 3.56 -4.85 -4.81
CA TYR A 109 3.52 -6.00 -5.70
C TYR A 109 2.42 -5.80 -6.75
N PHE A 110 2.83 -5.68 -8.02
CA PHE A 110 1.93 -5.77 -9.15
C PHE A 110 2.05 -7.16 -9.74
N ALA A 111 1.06 -8.02 -9.43
CA ALA A 111 0.96 -9.31 -10.09
C ALA A 111 0.99 -9.11 -11.61
N PRO A 112 1.81 -9.86 -12.36
CA PRO A 112 1.73 -9.85 -13.81
C PRO A 112 0.31 -10.25 -14.21
N VAL A 113 -0.21 -9.64 -15.28
CA VAL A 113 -1.53 -10.00 -15.83
C VAL A 113 -1.53 -11.51 -16.05
N THR A 114 -2.33 -12.23 -15.27
CA THR A 114 -2.50 -13.66 -15.50
C THR A 114 -3.03 -13.83 -16.90
N PRO A 115 -2.35 -14.59 -17.78
CA PRO A 115 -2.89 -14.89 -19.10
C PRO A 115 -4.31 -15.42 -18.91
N PRO A 116 -5.29 -14.96 -19.71
CA PRO A 116 -6.65 -15.48 -19.62
C PRO A 116 -6.58 -17.01 -19.74
N PRO A 117 -7.34 -17.77 -18.95
CA PRO A 117 -7.34 -19.22 -19.03
C PRO A 117 -7.69 -19.60 -20.47
N SER A 118 -6.78 -20.31 -21.14
CA SER A 118 -7.00 -20.90 -22.45
C SER A 118 -8.32 -21.67 -22.37
N VAL A 119 -9.32 -21.29 -23.17
CA VAL A 119 -10.58 -22.02 -23.26
C VAL A 119 -10.28 -23.37 -23.90
N GLY A 120 -9.99 -24.37 -23.07
CA GLY A 120 -9.64 -25.70 -23.52
C GLY A 120 -9.63 -26.68 -22.35
N GLY A 121 -10.72 -27.45 -22.23
CA GLY A 121 -10.73 -28.69 -21.48
C GLY A 121 -11.32 -28.58 -20.07
N SER A 122 -12.53 -29.10 -19.94
CA SER A 122 -13.20 -29.43 -18.69
C SER A 122 -12.33 -30.32 -17.80
N ARG A 123 -12.03 -29.86 -16.57
CA ARG A 123 -12.45 -30.52 -15.31
C ARG A 123 -11.78 -29.88 -14.08
N GLN A 124 -12.64 -29.79 -13.06
CA GLN A 124 -12.37 -29.72 -11.62
C GLN A 124 -11.80 -28.40 -11.06
N ARG A 125 -12.79 -27.60 -10.65
CA ARG A 125 -12.76 -26.62 -9.56
C ARG A 125 -11.75 -27.00 -8.48
N PHE A 126 -10.73 -26.17 -8.29
CA PHE A 126 -10.25 -25.74 -6.98
C PHE A 126 -9.44 -24.46 -7.16
N CYS A 127 -9.92 -23.35 -6.60
CA CYS A 127 -9.04 -22.29 -6.11
C CYS A 127 -9.57 -21.91 -4.73
N ARG A 128 -9.08 -22.62 -3.72
CA ARG A 128 -9.23 -22.28 -2.32
C ARG A 128 -7.83 -22.29 -1.74
N CYS A 129 -7.18 -21.14 -1.67
CA CYS A 129 -5.92 -20.86 -0.96
C CYS A 129 -5.92 -19.34 -0.72
N SER A 130 -5.69 -18.74 0.46
CA SER A 130 -5.08 -19.20 1.72
C SER A 130 -3.93 -20.16 1.49
N VAL A 131 -2.85 -19.62 0.93
CA VAL A 131 -1.49 -20.17 0.99
C VAL A 131 -1.31 -21.57 0.37
N CYS A 132 -0.84 -21.59 -0.88
CA CYS A 132 0.00 -22.63 -1.48
C CYS A 132 -0.15 -24.07 -0.96
N PHE A 133 -0.89 -24.95 -1.64
CA PHE A 133 -0.52 -26.37 -1.69
C PHE A 133 -0.73 -26.97 -3.09
N VAL A 134 0.43 -27.16 -3.75
CA VAL A 134 0.78 -28.17 -4.75
C VAL A 134 0.27 -28.02 -6.20
N THR A 135 1.11 -27.48 -7.08
CA THR A 135 1.78 -28.15 -8.24
C THR A 135 2.34 -27.10 -9.24
N PRO A 136 3.28 -27.43 -10.15
CA PRO A 136 4.72 -27.49 -9.89
C PRO A 136 5.47 -26.54 -10.85
N PHE A 137 5.52 -25.25 -10.55
CA PHE A 137 6.46 -24.33 -11.21
C PHE A 137 7.03 -23.37 -10.17
N CYS A 138 7.65 -23.95 -9.15
CA CYS A 138 8.61 -23.24 -8.32
C CYS A 138 9.94 -23.21 -9.09
N THR A 139 10.07 -22.27 -10.02
CA THR A 139 11.39 -21.74 -10.39
C THR A 139 11.42 -20.31 -9.90
N SER A 140 11.93 -20.13 -8.68
CA SER A 140 12.71 -18.97 -8.25
C SER A 140 12.49 -17.70 -9.10
N LEU A 141 11.40 -16.97 -8.86
CA LEU A 141 11.30 -15.61 -9.33
C LEU A 141 12.06 -14.74 -8.33
N PRO A 142 13.16 -14.08 -8.73
CA PRO A 142 13.86 -13.19 -7.82
C PRO A 142 12.88 -12.08 -7.44
N VAL A 143 12.85 -11.76 -6.14
CA VAL A 143 12.32 -10.51 -5.62
C VAL A 143 13.00 -9.41 -6.45
N LYS A 144 12.31 -8.86 -7.44
CA LYS A 144 12.74 -7.62 -8.07
C LYS A 144 12.39 -6.51 -7.08
N GLU A 145 13.24 -6.38 -6.06
CA GLU A 145 13.52 -5.07 -5.49
C GLU A 145 13.74 -4.14 -6.68
N ILE A 146 12.93 -3.10 -6.79
CA ILE A 146 13.22 -1.99 -7.68
C ILE A 146 14.37 -1.24 -6.98
N VAL A 147 15.57 -1.81 -7.04
CA VAL A 147 16.80 -1.13 -6.66
C VAL A 147 17.02 -0.05 -7.71
N HIS A 148 16.93 1.20 -7.26
CA HIS A 148 17.30 2.37 -8.03
C HIS A 148 18.74 2.24 -8.56
N PRO A 149 19.02 2.42 -9.87
CA PRO A 149 20.35 2.77 -10.28
C PRO A 149 20.60 4.25 -9.94
N LYS A 150 21.79 4.51 -9.39
CA LYS A 150 22.35 5.84 -9.13
C LYS A 150 22.48 6.67 -10.41
#